data_AF-A0A6L5YJ85-F1
#
_entry.id   AF-A0A6L5YJ85-F1
#
_cell.length_a   1.000
_cell.length_b   1.000
_cell.length_c   1.000
_cell.angle_alpha   90.00
_cell.angle_beta   90.00
_cell.angle_gamma   90.00
#
_symmetry.space_group_name_H-M   'P 1'
#
loop_
_entity.id
_entity.type
_entity.pdbx_description
1 polymer ?
#
loop_
_entity_poly.entity_id
_entity_poly.type
_entity_poly.pdbx_seq_one_letter_code
_entity_poly.pdbx_strand_id
1 'polypeptide(L)'
;MADTEVKKIICSSCGAEFEDTLPKCPYCGSLNYKGAEAEYLGKLESMRQDMQQLEQVPEKELKKKLKKKQKFVIKLLILLAALAAILAVIVFRAQYIEPRDARADYLWEKENFPVLDRLYREQDFEGLTDFYEQAVIEDRTIDRWEHSGIFTRLMSCRNAREYLALEQSGETLRDYQETQLLDDYWILRGLEYSRGMSEEDKEYIRPYVEATLNSLADRYTFTAEEEKKFEDSLRNNYGYPRYEDCKEYITKYNE
;
A
#
# COMPACT_ATOMS: atom_id res chain seq x y z
N MET A 1 -61.87 -5.92 -36.88
CA MET A 1 -62.55 -4.69 -36.45
C MET A 1 -64.03 -4.99 -36.55
N ALA A 2 -64.68 -5.27 -35.42
CA ALA A 2 -66.09 -5.65 -35.42
C ALA A 2 -66.92 -4.41 -35.73
N ASP A 3 -67.58 -4.42 -36.89
CA ASP A 3 -68.53 -3.41 -37.32
C ASP A 3 -69.72 -3.48 -36.37
N THR A 4 -69.69 -2.67 -35.32
CA THR A 4 -70.71 -2.69 -34.27
C THR A 4 -71.75 -1.70 -34.71
N GLU A 5 -72.75 -2.18 -35.45
CA GLU A 5 -73.88 -1.37 -35.90
C GLU A 5 -74.49 -0.66 -34.67
N VAL A 6 -74.32 0.66 -34.60
CA VAL A 6 -74.70 1.44 -33.43
C VAL A 6 -76.22 1.42 -33.31
N LYS A 7 -76.72 0.71 -32.29
CA LYS A 7 -78.15 0.51 -32.11
C LYS A 7 -78.81 1.82 -31.69
N LYS A 8 -79.74 2.29 -32.52
CA LYS A 8 -80.50 3.51 -32.25
C LYS A 8 -81.84 3.20 -31.60
N ILE A 9 -82.27 4.10 -30.73
CA ILE A 9 -83.56 4.08 -30.05
C ILE A 9 -84.27 5.42 -30.25
N ILE A 10 -85.60 5.38 -30.20
CA ILE A 10 -86.43 6.58 -30.26
C ILE A 10 -86.70 7.06 -28.83
N CYS A 11 -86.44 8.33 -28.57
CA CYS A 11 -86.69 8.96 -27.30
C CYS A 11 -88.18 9.00 -26.99
N SER A 12 -88.60 8.33 -25.92
CA SER A 12 -89.99 8.32 -25.46
C SER A 12 -90.54 9.69 -25.08
N SER A 13 -89.67 10.67 -24.76
CA SER A 13 -90.07 12.01 -24.33
C SER A 13 -90.16 13.05 -25.45
N CYS A 14 -89.43 12.88 -26.56
CA CYS A 14 -89.37 13.89 -27.63
C CYS A 14 -89.41 13.33 -29.06
N GLY A 15 -89.42 12.00 -29.22
CA GLY A 15 -89.48 11.34 -30.52
C GLY A 15 -88.18 11.34 -31.32
N ALA A 16 -87.10 11.98 -30.84
CA ALA A 16 -85.82 11.99 -31.53
C ALA A 16 -85.11 10.63 -31.47
N GLU A 17 -84.49 10.21 -32.56
CA GLU A 17 -83.70 8.99 -32.64
C GLU A 17 -82.25 9.27 -32.17
N PHE A 18 -81.71 8.44 -31.27
CA PHE A 18 -80.36 8.58 -30.74
C PHE A 18 -79.75 7.22 -30.35
N GLU A 19 -78.45 7.18 -30.10
CA GLU A 19 -77.72 5.94 -29.76
C GLU A 19 -78.13 5.40 -28.38
N ASP A 20 -78.34 4.09 -28.29
CA ASP A 20 -78.82 3.44 -27.06
C ASP A 20 -77.78 3.33 -25.94
N THR A 21 -76.52 3.60 -26.26
CA THR A 21 -75.37 3.68 -25.35
C THR A 21 -75.33 5.01 -24.59
N LEU A 22 -75.98 6.07 -25.10
CA LEU A 22 -75.97 7.38 -24.46
C LEU A 22 -76.88 7.37 -23.23
N PRO A 23 -76.44 7.89 -22.07
CA PRO A 23 -77.19 7.83 -20.81
C PRO A 23 -78.40 8.76 -20.77
N LYS A 24 -78.46 9.74 -21.67
CA LYS A 24 -79.56 10.70 -21.82
C LYS A 24 -79.80 10.95 -23.30
N CYS A 25 -81.05 11.24 -23.66
CA CYS A 25 -81.36 11.77 -24.98
C CYS A 25 -80.62 13.10 -25.17
N PRO A 26 -79.79 13.27 -26.21
CA PRO A 26 -79.02 14.49 -26.41
C PRO A 26 -79.89 15.69 -26.78
N TYR A 27 -81.13 15.45 -27.21
CA TYR A 27 -82.02 16.50 -27.69
C TYR A 27 -82.89 17.10 -26.58
N CYS A 28 -83.39 16.29 -25.64
CA CYS A 28 -84.27 16.77 -24.57
C CYS A 28 -83.78 16.44 -23.14
N GLY A 29 -82.68 15.69 -23.01
CA GLY A 29 -82.10 15.34 -21.71
C GLY A 29 -82.83 14.26 -20.93
N SER A 30 -83.91 13.67 -21.47
CA SER A 30 -84.61 12.57 -20.81
C SER A 30 -83.68 11.37 -20.61
N LEU A 31 -83.79 10.72 -19.46
CA LEU A 31 -82.93 9.62 -19.07
C LEU A 31 -83.12 8.40 -19.99
N ASN A 32 -82.02 7.85 -20.49
CA ASN A 32 -81.97 6.53 -21.08
C ASN A 32 -81.42 5.55 -20.03
N TYR A 33 -82.30 4.74 -19.44
CA TYR A 33 -81.95 3.83 -18.35
C TYR A 33 -80.79 2.88 -18.70
N LYS A 34 -80.74 2.35 -19.93
CA LYS A 34 -79.69 1.39 -20.32
C LYS A 34 -78.31 2.04 -20.42
N GLY A 35 -78.22 3.17 -21.11
CA GLY A 35 -76.96 3.93 -21.21
C GLY A 35 -76.50 4.44 -19.85
N ALA A 36 -77.44 4.88 -19.00
CA ALA A 36 -77.14 5.39 -17.66
C ALA A 36 -76.69 4.27 -16.70
N GLU A 37 -77.27 3.08 -16.80
CA GLU A 37 -76.86 1.90 -16.04
C GLU A 37 -75.45 1.44 -16.45
N ALA A 38 -75.16 1.38 -17.74
CA ALA A 38 -73.83 1.05 -18.24
C ALA A 38 -72.75 2.06 -17.79
N GLU A 39 -73.06 3.36 -17.86
CA GLU A 39 -72.17 4.41 -17.34
C GLU A 39 -71.96 4.29 -15.83
N TYR A 40 -73.02 4.00 -15.07
CA TYR A 40 -72.94 3.81 -13.63
C TYR A 40 -72.09 2.59 -13.24
N LEU A 41 -72.29 1.45 -13.90
CA LEU A 41 -71.50 0.24 -13.69
C LEU A 41 -70.03 0.46 -14.07
N GLY A 42 -69.75 1.17 -15.15
CA GLY A 42 -68.39 1.55 -15.53
C GLY A 42 -67.70 2.41 -14.46
N LYS A 43 -68.41 3.38 -13.87
CA LYS A 43 -67.89 4.18 -12.76
C LYS A 43 -67.61 3.33 -11.52
N LEU A 44 -68.50 2.39 -11.17
CA LEU A 44 -68.28 1.49 -10.03
C LEU A 44 -67.04 0.61 -10.21
N GLU A 45 -66.80 0.12 -11.43
CA GLU A 45 -65.60 -0.69 -11.72
C GLU A 45 -64.32 0.15 -11.61
N SER A 46 -64.33 1.39 -12.10
CA SER A 46 -63.19 2.30 -11.93
C SER A 46 -62.91 2.61 -10.45
N MET A 47 -63.95 2.85 -9.65
CA MET A 47 -63.82 3.09 -8.20
C MET A 47 -63.27 1.86 -7.46
N ARG A 48 -63.68 0.65 -7.87
CA ARG A 48 -63.15 -0.61 -7.30
C ARG A 48 -61.66 -0.76 -7.57
N GLN A 49 -61.21 -0.44 -8.78
CA GLN A 49 -59.80 -0.50 -9.16
C GLN A 49 -58.97 0.55 -8.40
N ASP A 50 -59.49 1.77 -8.25
CA ASP A 50 -58.83 2.83 -7.47
C ASP A 50 -58.69 2.44 -5.99
N MET A 51 -59.71 1.82 -5.39
CA MET A 51 -59.65 1.27 -4.03
C MET A 51 -58.54 0.23 -3.85
N GLN A 52 -58.39 -0.70 -4.80
CA GLN A 52 -57.34 -1.73 -4.75
C GLN A 52 -55.93 -1.13 -4.86
N GLN A 53 -55.77 -0.02 -5.59
CA GLN A 53 -54.48 0.67 -5.66
C GLN A 53 -54.17 1.41 -4.35
N LEU A 54 -55.17 2.01 -3.69
CA LEU A 54 -55.00 2.75 -2.44
C LEU A 54 -54.51 1.86 -1.29
N GLU A 55 -54.87 0.58 -1.23
CA GLU A 55 -54.33 -0.35 -0.22
C GLU A 55 -52.82 -0.59 -0.35
N GLN A 56 -52.27 -0.49 -1.56
CA GLN A 56 -50.85 -0.78 -1.82
C GLN A 56 -49.92 0.44 -1.66
N VAL A 57 -50.45 1.66 -1.70
CA VAL A 57 -49.65 2.89 -1.55
C VAL A 57 -49.04 3.03 -0.14
N PRO A 58 -49.77 2.80 0.97
CA PRO A 58 -49.23 2.89 2.32
C PRO A 58 -48.03 1.97 2.55
N GLU A 59 -48.12 0.71 2.10
CA GLU A 59 -47.02 -0.25 2.27
C GLU A 59 -45.79 0.11 1.44
N LYS A 60 -45.97 0.52 0.19
CA LYS A 60 -44.86 0.87 -0.71
C LYS A 60 -44.12 2.10 -0.19
N GLU A 61 -44.83 3.12 0.28
CA GLU A 61 -44.22 4.32 0.86
C GLU A 61 -43.57 4.05 2.23
N LEU A 62 -44.18 3.20 3.07
CA LEU A 62 -43.56 2.78 4.33
C LEU A 62 -42.28 1.98 4.10
N LYS A 63 -42.27 1.02 3.17
CA LYS A 63 -41.08 0.23 2.78
C LYS A 63 -39.98 1.13 2.21
N LYS A 64 -40.31 2.14 1.40
CA LYS A 64 -39.33 3.12 0.90
C LYS A 64 -38.72 3.96 2.02
N LYS A 65 -39.54 4.46 2.95
CA LYS A 65 -39.06 5.25 4.11
C LYS A 65 -38.17 4.41 5.04
N LEU A 66 -38.55 3.15 5.30
CA LEU A 66 -37.74 2.20 6.08
C LEU A 66 -36.40 1.91 5.39
N LYS A 67 -36.39 1.61 4.08
CA LYS A 67 -35.14 1.40 3.33
C LYS A 67 -34.24 2.63 3.33
N LYS A 68 -34.81 3.85 3.26
CA LYS A 68 -34.03 5.11 3.32
C LYS A 68 -33.41 5.32 4.70
N LYS A 69 -34.18 5.07 5.78
CA LYS A 69 -33.65 5.12 7.16
C LYS A 69 -32.60 4.03 7.41
N GLN A 70 -32.82 2.81 6.94
CA GLN A 70 -31.87 1.71 7.05
C GLN A 70 -30.55 2.01 6.34
N LYS A 71 -30.58 2.54 5.11
CA LYS A 71 -29.37 2.99 4.38
C LYS A 71 -28.62 4.09 5.13
N PHE A 72 -29.34 5.02 5.77
CA PHE A 72 -28.71 6.06 6.57
C PHE A 72 -28.01 5.49 7.81
N VAL A 73 -28.68 4.60 8.54
CA VAL A 73 -28.11 3.92 9.72
C VAL A 73 -26.88 3.10 9.34
N ILE A 74 -26.95 2.32 8.25
CA ILE A 74 -25.80 1.53 7.77
C ILE A 74 -24.61 2.44 7.42
N LYS A 75 -24.83 3.56 6.71
CA LYS A 75 -23.77 4.52 6.41
C LYS A 75 -23.14 5.09 7.69
N LEU A 76 -23.94 5.38 8.70
CA LEU A 76 -23.48 5.93 9.97
C LEU A 76 -22.64 4.91 10.76
N LEU A 77 -23.06 3.64 10.74
CA LEU A 77 -22.30 2.54 11.35
C LEU A 77 -20.96 2.30 10.65
N ILE A 78 -20.92 2.35 9.32
CA ILE A 78 -19.67 2.21 8.55
C ILE A 78 -18.71 3.35 8.88
N LEU A 79 -19.21 4.59 8.96
CA LEU A 79 -18.39 5.75 9.33
C LEU A 79 -17.84 5.63 10.76
N LEU A 80 -18.65 5.18 11.71
CA LEU A 80 -18.22 4.92 13.09
C LEU A 80 -17.16 3.83 13.16
N ALA A 81 -17.35 2.72 12.44
CA ALA A 81 -16.37 1.64 12.38
C ALA A 81 -15.04 2.09 11.76
N ALA A 82 -15.09 2.90 10.69
CA ALA A 82 -13.89 3.46 10.08
C ALA A 82 -13.15 4.41 11.02
N LEU A 83 -13.86 5.28 11.74
CA LEU A 83 -13.28 6.16 12.76
C LEU A 83 -12.64 5.37 13.90
N ALA A 84 -13.30 4.32 14.39
CA ALA A 84 -12.76 3.45 15.43
C ALA A 84 -11.50 2.72 14.96
N ALA A 85 -11.47 2.24 13.71
CA ALA A 85 -10.28 1.60 13.13
C ALA A 85 -9.10 2.58 12.99
N ILE A 86 -9.34 3.80 12.52
CA ILE A 86 -8.31 4.85 12.44
C ILE A 86 -7.76 5.15 13.84
N LEU A 87 -8.64 5.32 14.82
CA LEU A 87 -8.23 5.62 16.19
C LEU A 87 -7.41 4.46 16.79
N ALA A 88 -7.82 3.21 16.53
CA ALA A 88 -7.07 2.03 16.94
C ALA A 88 -5.66 1.99 16.31
N VAL A 89 -5.51 2.35 15.03
CA VAL A 89 -4.20 2.44 14.37
C VAL A 89 -3.35 3.55 14.99
N ILE A 90 -3.93 4.71 15.31
CA ILE A 90 -3.21 5.82 15.95
C ILE A 90 -2.74 5.41 17.35
N VAL A 91 -3.60 4.80 18.16
CA VAL A 91 -3.26 4.31 19.50
C VAL A 91 -2.20 3.22 19.42
N PHE A 92 -2.35 2.27 18.48
CA PHE A 92 -1.36 1.23 18.25
C PHE A 92 0.00 1.82 17.88
N ARG A 93 0.04 2.81 16.97
CA ARG A 93 1.28 3.52 16.62
C ARG A 93 1.87 4.23 17.84
N ALA A 94 1.07 4.96 18.62
CA ALA A 94 1.55 5.68 19.79
C ALA A 94 2.03 4.76 20.93
N GLN A 95 1.47 3.55 21.07
CA GLN A 95 1.82 2.61 22.14
C GLN A 95 2.94 1.64 21.77
N TYR A 96 3.04 1.23 20.51
CA TYR A 96 3.94 0.15 20.07
C TYR A 96 5.05 0.63 19.14
N ILE A 97 4.94 1.83 18.59
CA ILE A 97 5.97 2.45 17.77
C ILE A 97 6.37 3.69 18.53
N GLU A 98 7.26 3.51 19.50
CA GLU A 98 7.83 4.64 20.23
C GLU A 98 8.47 5.56 19.19
N PRO A 99 7.91 6.74 18.93
CA PRO A 99 8.49 7.62 17.94
C PRO A 99 9.85 8.02 18.48
N ARG A 100 10.90 7.65 17.75
CA ARG A 100 12.29 8.00 18.06
C ARG A 100 12.33 9.45 18.55
N ASP A 101 12.78 9.66 19.78
CA ASP A 101 12.76 11.00 20.39
C ASP A 101 13.78 11.86 19.67
N ALA A 102 13.30 12.59 18.66
CA ALA A 102 14.13 13.41 17.80
C ALA A 102 14.94 14.45 18.59
N ARG A 103 14.47 14.87 19.78
CA ARG A 103 15.23 15.76 20.66
C ARG A 103 16.34 14.99 21.37
N ALA A 104 16.05 13.79 21.88
CA ALA A 104 17.08 12.94 22.48
C ALA A 104 18.16 12.57 21.47
N ASP A 105 17.79 12.20 20.24
CA ASP A 105 18.73 11.93 19.16
C ASP A 105 19.58 13.16 18.85
N TYR A 106 18.95 14.33 18.66
CA TYR A 106 19.68 15.56 18.38
C TYR A 106 20.69 15.92 19.49
N LEU A 107 20.30 15.74 20.75
CA LEU A 107 21.20 15.98 21.89
C LEU A 107 22.35 14.97 21.91
N TRP A 108 22.05 13.69 21.67
CA TRP A 108 23.06 12.64 21.56
C TRP A 108 24.02 12.91 20.40
N GLU A 109 23.52 13.29 19.21
CA GLU A 109 24.32 13.66 18.04
C GLU A 109 25.28 14.82 18.40
N LYS A 110 24.77 15.86 19.07
CA LYS A 110 25.59 17.01 19.49
C LYS A 110 26.71 16.64 20.46
N GLU A 111 26.48 15.67 21.33
CA GLU A 111 27.47 15.21 22.30
C GLU A 111 28.49 14.26 21.68
N ASN A 112 28.08 13.45 20.69
CA ASN A 112 28.88 12.33 20.20
C ASN A 112 29.51 12.54 18.82
N PHE A 113 28.93 13.36 17.93
CA PHE A 113 29.56 13.66 16.63
C PHE A 113 30.95 14.30 16.77
N PRO A 114 31.25 15.16 17.77
CA PRO A 114 32.62 15.62 18.00
C PRO A 114 33.63 14.50 18.30
N VAL A 115 33.16 13.35 18.83
CA VAL A 115 34.00 12.15 19.02
C VAL A 115 34.31 11.53 17.66
N LEU A 116 33.31 11.35 16.81
CA LEU A 116 33.47 10.88 15.44
C LEU A 116 34.40 11.81 14.62
N ASP A 117 34.24 13.13 14.73
CA ASP A 117 35.10 14.11 14.04
C ASP A 117 36.56 13.98 14.47
N ARG A 118 36.80 13.70 15.76
CA ARG A 118 38.15 13.46 16.28
C ARG A 118 38.73 12.17 15.71
N LEU A 119 38.00 11.06 15.81
CA LEU A 119 38.43 9.75 15.31
C LEU A 119 38.72 9.79 13.80
N TYR A 120 37.86 10.46 13.04
CA TYR A 120 38.08 10.71 11.62
C TYR A 120 39.35 11.53 11.37
N ARG A 121 39.56 12.65 12.08
CA ARG A 121 40.79 13.44 11.90
C ARG A 121 42.07 12.67 12.26
N GLU A 122 41.98 11.79 13.25
CA GLU A 122 43.08 10.94 13.72
C GLU A 122 43.31 9.70 12.84
N GLN A 123 42.47 9.46 11.82
CA GLN A 123 42.46 8.24 11.01
C GLN A 123 42.33 6.95 11.85
N ASP A 124 41.63 7.04 12.97
CA ASP A 124 41.33 5.91 13.83
C ASP A 124 40.11 5.14 13.30
N PHE A 125 40.33 4.38 12.22
CA PHE A 125 39.28 3.58 11.57
C PHE A 125 38.69 2.51 12.50
N GLU A 126 39.50 1.94 13.39
CA GLU A 126 39.05 0.96 14.37
C GLU A 126 38.12 1.63 15.41
N GLY A 127 38.55 2.76 15.98
CA GLY A 127 37.73 3.54 16.89
C GLY A 127 36.44 4.04 16.25
N LEU A 128 36.46 4.39 14.95
CA LEU A 128 35.24 4.69 14.18
C LEU A 128 34.30 3.46 14.16
N THR A 129 34.80 2.28 13.79
CA THR A 129 33.96 1.07 13.75
C THR A 129 33.43 0.65 15.11
N ASP A 130 34.22 0.76 16.17
CA ASP A 130 33.78 0.50 17.56
C ASP A 130 32.66 1.46 17.96
N PHE A 131 32.82 2.75 17.65
CA PHE A 131 31.80 3.74 17.91
C PHE A 131 30.50 3.41 17.18
N TYR A 132 30.58 3.03 15.90
CA TYR A 132 29.40 2.70 15.10
C TYR A 132 28.67 1.47 15.63
N GLU A 133 29.39 0.41 15.97
CA GLU A 133 28.81 -0.81 16.55
C GLU A 133 28.10 -0.50 17.87
N GLN A 134 28.73 0.29 18.75
CA GLN A 134 28.12 0.71 20.00
C GLN A 134 26.87 1.56 19.76
N ALA A 135 26.89 2.48 18.79
CA ALA A 135 25.73 3.27 18.41
C ALA A 135 24.57 2.38 17.92
N VAL A 136 24.85 1.35 17.11
CA VAL A 136 23.84 0.39 16.66
C VAL A 136 23.23 -0.39 17.83
N ILE A 137 24.06 -0.85 18.78
CA ILE A 137 23.61 -1.55 20.00
C ILE A 137 22.68 -0.66 20.84
N GLU A 138 22.97 0.65 20.90
CA GLU A 138 22.18 1.65 21.63
C GLU A 138 20.98 2.20 20.84
N ASP A 139 20.68 1.62 19.67
CA ASP A 139 19.63 2.08 18.75
C ASP A 139 19.79 3.56 18.36
N ARG A 140 21.04 3.98 18.13
CA ARG A 140 21.45 5.32 17.69
C ARG A 140 21.73 5.35 16.20
N THR A 141 21.07 6.26 15.47
CA THR A 141 21.37 6.53 14.07
C THR A 141 22.45 7.59 13.96
N ILE A 142 23.39 7.39 13.04
CA ILE A 142 24.47 8.34 12.77
C ILE A 142 24.44 8.87 11.33
N ASP A 143 23.37 8.61 10.57
CA ASP A 143 23.24 8.96 9.14
C ASP A 143 23.35 10.47 8.87
N ARG A 144 23.19 11.30 9.91
CA ARG A 144 23.34 12.77 9.81
C ARG A 144 24.77 13.25 9.98
N TRP A 145 25.68 12.38 10.40
CA TRP A 145 27.10 12.72 10.46
C TRP A 145 27.64 12.80 9.03
N GLU A 146 28.45 13.83 8.76
CA GLU A 146 28.91 14.22 7.42
C GLU A 146 29.56 13.05 6.66
N HIS A 147 30.37 12.26 7.37
CA HIS A 147 31.14 11.15 6.80
C HIS A 147 30.50 9.77 7.02
N SER A 148 29.21 9.71 7.39
CA SER A 148 28.52 8.45 7.73
C SER A 148 28.56 7.39 6.62
N GLY A 149 28.69 7.81 5.35
CA GLY A 149 28.83 6.91 4.21
C GLY A 149 30.01 5.94 4.25
N ILE A 150 31.05 6.23 5.04
CA ILE A 150 32.26 5.39 5.15
C ILE A 150 32.01 4.08 5.90
N PHE A 151 31.03 4.04 6.80
CA PHE A 151 30.89 2.94 7.76
C PHE A 151 30.64 1.59 7.13
N THR A 152 29.88 1.52 6.03
CA THR A 152 29.71 0.24 5.33
C THR A 152 31.06 -0.37 4.96
N ARG A 153 31.98 0.42 4.40
CA ARG A 153 33.28 -0.08 3.92
C ARG A 153 34.21 -0.35 5.09
N LEU A 154 34.21 0.49 6.12
CA LEU A 154 34.99 0.25 7.33
C LEU A 154 34.54 -1.03 8.05
N MET A 155 33.23 -1.31 8.12
CA MET A 155 32.72 -2.55 8.68
C MET A 155 33.11 -3.76 7.84
N SER A 156 33.04 -3.68 6.50
CA SER A 156 33.56 -4.75 5.62
C SER A 156 35.06 -5.00 5.83
N CYS A 157 35.86 -3.95 6.06
CA CYS A 157 37.27 -4.08 6.42
C CYS A 157 37.47 -4.79 7.78
N ARG A 158 36.68 -4.41 8.81
CA ARG A 158 36.69 -5.06 10.13
C ARG A 158 36.34 -6.54 10.01
N ASN A 159 35.22 -6.88 9.36
CA ASN A 159 34.76 -8.25 9.17
C ASN A 159 35.83 -9.11 8.49
N ALA A 160 36.43 -8.60 7.41
CA ALA A 160 37.48 -9.30 6.69
C ALA A 160 38.67 -9.65 7.60
N ARG A 161 39.13 -8.67 8.39
CA ARG A 161 40.22 -8.88 9.35
C ARG A 161 39.84 -9.90 10.43
N GLU A 162 38.63 -9.84 10.97
CA GLU A 162 38.15 -10.78 11.99
C GLU A 162 38.08 -12.21 11.45
N TYR A 163 37.52 -12.42 10.26
CA TYR A 163 37.46 -13.74 9.64
C TYR A 163 38.84 -14.28 9.29
N LEU A 164 39.74 -13.45 8.75
CA LEU A 164 41.13 -13.84 8.52
C LEU A 164 41.84 -14.21 9.83
N ALA A 165 41.55 -13.53 10.94
CA ALA A 165 42.11 -13.85 12.24
C ALA A 165 41.60 -15.21 12.78
N LEU A 166 40.32 -15.54 12.56
CA LEU A 166 39.78 -16.87 12.88
C LEU A 166 40.53 -17.96 12.11
N GLU A 167 40.72 -17.79 10.80
CA GLU A 167 41.47 -18.75 9.98
C GLU A 167 42.93 -18.90 10.44
N GLN A 168 43.60 -17.79 10.76
CA GLN A 168 44.96 -17.80 11.28
C GLN A 168 45.07 -18.52 12.63
N SER A 169 44.00 -18.52 13.42
CA SER A 169 43.92 -19.28 14.68
C SER A 169 43.65 -20.78 14.48
N GLY A 170 43.41 -21.21 13.23
CA GLY A 170 43.12 -22.59 12.85
C GLY A 170 41.62 -22.93 12.82
N GLU A 171 40.74 -21.95 12.98
CA GLU A 171 39.30 -22.15 12.82
C GLU A 171 38.91 -22.21 11.34
N THR A 172 37.95 -23.07 11.00
CA THR A 172 37.34 -23.10 9.67
C THR A 172 36.12 -22.18 9.66
N LEU A 173 36.06 -21.26 8.69
CA LEU A 173 34.90 -20.40 8.53
C LEU A 173 33.67 -21.21 8.13
N ARG A 174 32.51 -20.82 8.69
CA ARG A 174 31.21 -21.38 8.28
C ARG A 174 30.81 -20.82 6.92
N ASP A 175 29.97 -21.53 6.17
CA ASP A 175 29.51 -21.10 4.83
C ASP A 175 28.97 -19.67 4.80
N TYR A 176 28.27 -19.23 5.84
CA TYR A 176 27.76 -17.86 5.90
C TYR A 176 28.87 -16.81 6.13
N GLN A 177 29.94 -17.17 6.84
CA GLN A 177 31.12 -16.31 7.07
C GLN A 177 31.93 -16.20 5.78
N GLU A 178 32.12 -17.32 5.06
CA GLU A 178 32.71 -17.34 3.72
C GLU A 178 31.90 -16.48 2.72
N THR A 179 30.58 -16.62 2.75
CA THR A 179 29.68 -15.83 1.90
C THR A 179 29.79 -14.34 2.25
N GLN A 180 29.76 -13.99 3.53
CA GLN A 180 29.91 -12.61 3.98
C GLN A 180 31.28 -12.04 3.62
N LEU A 181 32.36 -12.81 3.71
CA LEU A 181 33.70 -12.37 3.35
C LEU A 181 33.81 -12.07 1.84
N LEU A 182 33.15 -12.86 0.99
CA LEU A 182 33.08 -12.59 -0.44
C LEU A 182 32.19 -11.37 -0.76
N ASP A 183 31.08 -11.21 -0.05
CA ASP A 183 30.21 -10.03 -0.13
C ASP A 183 30.99 -8.75 0.21
N ASP A 184 31.69 -8.77 1.36
CA ASP A 184 32.56 -7.68 1.82
C ASP A 184 33.68 -7.38 0.81
N TYR A 185 34.33 -8.41 0.25
CA TYR A 185 35.34 -8.24 -0.80
C TYR A 185 34.80 -7.44 -2.00
N TRP A 186 33.60 -7.76 -2.47
CA TRP A 186 32.99 -7.04 -3.59
C TRP A 186 32.44 -5.66 -3.21
N ILE A 187 31.94 -5.47 -1.99
CA ILE A 187 31.56 -4.14 -1.46
C ILE A 187 32.78 -3.20 -1.47
N LEU A 188 33.95 -3.72 -1.07
CA LEU A 188 35.22 -2.98 -1.07
C LEU A 188 35.68 -2.66 -2.51
N ARG A 189 35.63 -3.62 -3.44
CA ARG A 189 35.86 -3.35 -4.89
C ARG A 189 34.85 -2.36 -5.47
N GLY A 190 33.68 -2.25 -4.86
CA GLY A 190 32.59 -1.36 -5.24
C GLY A 190 32.75 0.10 -4.79
N LEU A 191 33.86 0.48 -4.14
CA LEU A 191 34.07 1.82 -3.56
C LEU A 191 33.70 2.96 -4.52
N GLU A 192 34.18 2.89 -5.76
CA GLU A 192 33.96 3.94 -6.78
C GLU A 192 32.48 4.12 -7.14
N TYR A 193 31.68 3.05 -7.07
CA TYR A 193 30.27 3.08 -7.42
C TYR A 193 29.36 3.50 -6.26
N SER A 194 29.92 3.73 -5.07
CA SER A 194 29.16 4.21 -3.91
C SER A 194 28.57 5.60 -4.19
N ARG A 195 27.26 5.73 -3.98
CA ARG A 195 26.53 7.01 -4.09
C ARG A 195 26.31 7.71 -2.75
N GLY A 196 26.49 7.01 -1.64
CA GLY A 196 26.28 7.54 -0.29
C GLY A 196 27.53 8.14 0.34
N MET A 197 28.61 8.31 -0.43
CA MET A 197 29.93 8.74 0.02
C MET A 197 30.47 9.84 -0.89
N SER A 198 31.08 10.89 -0.32
CA SER A 198 31.74 11.93 -1.09
C SER A 198 33.01 11.40 -1.77
N GLU A 199 33.50 12.08 -2.81
CA GLU A 199 34.78 11.71 -3.44
C GLU A 199 35.96 11.93 -2.47
N GLU A 200 35.87 12.91 -1.57
CA GLU A 200 36.88 13.11 -0.53
C GLU A 200 36.92 11.92 0.45
N ASP A 201 35.76 11.41 0.87
CA ASP A 201 35.67 10.27 1.77
C ASP A 201 36.14 8.97 1.12
N LYS A 202 35.86 8.79 -0.18
CA LYS A 202 36.38 7.66 -0.97
C LYS A 202 37.90 7.65 -0.96
N GLU A 203 38.52 8.80 -1.28
CA GLU A 203 39.97 8.93 -1.29
C GLU A 203 40.57 8.77 0.12
N TYR A 204 39.89 9.31 1.12
CA TYR A 204 40.31 9.24 2.52
C TYR A 204 40.40 7.79 3.04
N ILE A 205 39.42 6.92 2.73
CA ILE A 205 39.45 5.51 3.16
C ILE A 205 40.17 4.57 2.18
N ARG A 206 40.47 5.02 0.96
CA ARG A 206 41.03 4.19 -0.12
C ARG A 206 42.26 3.38 0.32
N PRO A 207 43.29 3.94 0.99
CA PRO A 207 44.44 3.16 1.40
C PRO A 207 44.10 2.01 2.36
N TYR A 208 43.14 2.23 3.25
CA TYR A 208 42.67 1.21 4.20
C TYR A 208 41.88 0.11 3.49
N VAL A 209 40.99 0.50 2.57
CA VAL A 209 40.23 -0.43 1.71
C VAL A 209 41.16 -1.27 0.83
N GLU A 210 42.13 -0.65 0.17
CA GLU A 210 43.10 -1.35 -0.69
C GLU A 210 43.99 -2.31 0.09
N ALA A 211 44.40 -1.94 1.31
CA ALA A 211 45.14 -2.84 2.19
C ALA A 211 44.32 -4.11 2.54
N THR A 212 43.02 -3.96 2.84
CA THR A 212 42.13 -5.11 3.06
C THR A 212 41.97 -5.94 1.79
N LEU A 213 41.72 -5.33 0.63
CA LEU A 213 41.60 -6.05 -0.63
C LEU A 213 42.86 -6.86 -0.96
N ASN A 214 44.04 -6.29 -0.71
CA ASN A 214 45.31 -6.98 -0.90
C ASN A 214 45.46 -8.20 0.03
N SER A 215 44.93 -8.14 1.26
CA SER A 215 44.93 -9.29 2.18
C SER A 215 44.01 -10.44 1.72
N LEU A 216 43.09 -10.17 0.80
CA LEU A 216 42.14 -11.12 0.23
C LEU A 216 42.48 -11.52 -1.22
N ALA A 217 43.51 -10.93 -1.82
CA ALA A 217 43.74 -10.98 -3.27
C ALA A 217 43.86 -12.40 -3.83
N ASP A 218 44.47 -13.33 -3.08
CA ASP A 218 44.70 -14.70 -3.51
C ASP A 218 43.58 -15.67 -3.11
N ARG A 219 42.55 -15.18 -2.41
CA ARG A 219 41.47 -16.04 -1.88
C ARG A 219 40.52 -16.54 -2.95
N TYR A 220 40.24 -15.72 -3.95
CA TYR A 220 39.21 -16.00 -4.94
C TYR A 220 39.79 -16.07 -6.34
N THR A 221 39.40 -17.11 -7.08
CA THR A 221 39.68 -17.23 -8.51
C THR A 221 38.36 -17.19 -9.26
N PHE A 222 38.13 -16.12 -10.02
CA PHE A 222 36.91 -15.95 -10.81
C PHE A 222 37.16 -16.30 -12.27
N THR A 223 36.17 -16.90 -12.94
CA THR A 223 36.15 -16.86 -14.41
C THR A 223 35.84 -15.44 -14.89
N ALA A 224 36.13 -15.14 -16.16
CA ALA A 224 35.81 -13.83 -16.74
C ALA A 224 34.30 -13.53 -16.69
N GLU A 225 33.45 -14.55 -16.82
CA GLU A 225 32.00 -14.43 -16.71
C GLU A 225 31.55 -14.15 -15.27
N GLU A 226 32.15 -14.82 -14.28
CA GLU A 226 31.86 -14.61 -12.86
C GLU A 226 32.28 -13.20 -12.42
N GLU A 227 33.49 -12.78 -12.76
CA GLU A 227 33.97 -11.43 -12.45
C GLU A 227 33.08 -10.36 -13.10
N LYS A 228 32.74 -10.53 -14.38
CA LYS A 228 31.82 -9.61 -15.06
C LYS A 228 30.45 -9.53 -14.38
N LYS A 229 29.90 -10.68 -13.94
CA LYS A 229 28.61 -10.73 -13.22
C LYS A 229 28.66 -9.85 -11.97
N PHE A 230 29.73 -9.94 -11.18
CA PHE A 230 29.90 -9.12 -9.98
C PHE A 230 30.12 -7.64 -10.32
N GLU A 231 31.00 -7.31 -11.27
CA GLU A 231 31.23 -5.92 -11.65
C GLU A 231 29.97 -5.22 -12.19
N ASP A 232 29.16 -5.94 -12.96
CA ASP A 232 27.87 -5.44 -13.45
C ASP A 232 26.90 -5.20 -12.28
N SER A 233 26.92 -6.05 -11.23
CA SER A 233 26.17 -5.79 -10.00
C SER A 233 26.64 -4.50 -9.33
N LEU A 234 27.95 -4.32 -9.13
CA LEU A 234 28.49 -3.12 -8.49
C LEU A 234 28.09 -1.84 -9.22
N ARG A 235 28.19 -1.83 -10.56
CA ARG A 235 27.82 -0.69 -11.40
C ARG A 235 26.33 -0.34 -11.29
N ASN A 236 25.46 -1.35 -11.22
CA ASN A 236 24.02 -1.16 -11.25
C ASN A 236 23.39 -1.05 -9.86
N ASN A 237 24.12 -1.41 -8.81
CA ASN A 237 23.63 -1.48 -7.43
C ASN A 237 24.52 -0.68 -6.47
N TYR A 238 24.94 0.52 -6.87
CA TYR A 238 25.60 1.50 -5.98
C TYR A 238 26.85 0.97 -5.25
N GLY A 239 27.61 0.09 -5.91
CA GLY A 239 28.81 -0.52 -5.33
C GLY A 239 28.53 -1.71 -4.41
N TYR A 240 27.36 -2.33 -4.50
CA TYR A 240 27.00 -3.54 -3.75
C TYR A 240 26.85 -4.75 -4.69
N PRO A 241 27.43 -5.91 -4.35
CA PRO A 241 27.10 -7.15 -5.01
C PRO A 241 25.66 -7.58 -4.67
N ARG A 242 25.20 -8.69 -5.24
CA ARG A 242 24.02 -9.40 -4.73
C ARG A 242 24.52 -10.52 -3.83
N TYR A 243 24.05 -10.55 -2.59
CA TYR A 243 24.45 -11.55 -1.61
C TYR A 243 24.19 -12.99 -2.10
N GLU A 244 23.10 -13.21 -2.84
CA GLU A 244 22.78 -14.50 -3.44
C GLU A 244 23.85 -14.96 -4.44
N ASP A 245 24.43 -14.04 -5.22
CA ASP A 245 25.49 -14.37 -6.17
C ASP A 245 26.78 -14.79 -5.43
N CYS A 246 27.09 -14.15 -4.30
CA CYS A 246 28.19 -14.55 -3.41
C CYS A 246 27.95 -15.95 -2.83
N LYS A 247 26.71 -16.20 -2.37
CA LYS A 247 26.33 -17.51 -1.81
C LYS A 247 26.44 -18.62 -2.85
N GLU A 248 25.93 -18.39 -4.06
CA GLU A 248 26.04 -19.32 -5.18
C GLU A 248 27.49 -19.66 -5.50
N TYR A 249 28.38 -18.66 -5.51
CA TYR A 249 29.81 -18.86 -5.71
C TYR A 249 30.41 -19.74 -4.60
N ILE A 250 30.23 -19.37 -3.33
CA ILE A 250 30.80 -20.13 -2.21
C ILE A 250 30.29 -21.58 -2.20
N THR A 251 28.99 -21.81 -2.41
CA THR A 251 28.45 -23.18 -2.50
C THR A 251 29.09 -23.97 -3.63
N LYS A 252 29.28 -23.38 -4.81
CA LYS A 252 29.90 -24.05 -5.96
C LYS A 252 31.36 -24.47 -5.72
N TYR A 253 32.12 -23.68 -4.96
CA TYR A 253 33.57 -23.89 -4.79
C TYR A 253 33.94 -24.59 -3.47
N ASN A 254 32.99 -24.78 -2.55
CA ASN A 254 33.16 -25.59 -1.33
C ASN A 254 32.68 -27.06 -1.50
N GLU A 255 32.02 -27.39 -2.62
CA GLU A 255 31.65 -28.77 -3.02
C GLU A 255 32.79 -29.49 -3.78
#